data_AF-A0A6I1VTL4-F1
#
_entry.id   AF-A0A6I1VTL4-F1
#
_cell.length_a   1.000
_cell.length_b   1.000
_cell.length_c   1.000
_cell.angle_alpha   90.00
_cell.angle_beta   90.00
_cell.angle_gamma   90.00
#
_symmetry.space_group_name_H-M   'P 1'
#
loop_
_entity.id
_entity.type
_entity.pdbx_description
1 polymer ?
#
loop_
_entity_poly.entity_id
_entity_poly.type
_entity_poly.pdbx_seq_one_letter_code
_entity_poly.pdbx_strand_id
1 'polypeptide(L)'
;MESLPLIAEDENEAIQLLKQRGLIPESYDPTHDILERIPTTRVAERQALRSGLDMRVKTEAAKILALRGINPGGSVLDKKHTGRQNIIILKSAIDRHVNQTVGRTSGQRHDLSKAELEIIDSAFSSILTSAVEEVFNGD
;
A
#
# COMPACT_ATOMS: atom_id res chain seq x y z
N MET A 1 16.40 20.30 17.02
CA MET A 1 15.47 19.21 16.71
C MET A 1 14.13 19.62 17.31
N GLU A 2 13.24 20.18 16.49
CA GLU A 2 11.89 20.54 16.93
C GLU A 2 11.06 19.27 17.07
N SER A 3 10.62 19.00 18.30
CA SER A 3 9.60 18.00 18.60
C SER A 3 8.24 18.60 18.27
N LEU A 4 7.51 17.99 17.33
CA LEU A 4 6.08 18.28 17.15
C LEU A 4 5.35 17.91 18.46
N PRO A 5 4.69 18.87 19.14
CA PRO A 5 3.94 18.59 20.36
C PRO A 5 2.70 17.72 20.04
N LEU A 6 2.34 16.87 21.00
CA LEU A 6 1.20 15.95 20.91
C LEU A 6 -0.12 16.70 20.63
N ILE A 7 -0.88 16.18 19.67
CA ILE A 7 -2.04 16.74 18.92
C ILE A 7 -3.32 16.97 19.76
N ALA A 8 -3.29 16.84 21.10
CA ALA A 8 -4.52 16.77 21.90
C ALA A 8 -5.21 18.12 22.19
N GLU A 9 -4.46 19.23 22.29
CA GLU A 9 -5.03 20.56 22.57
C GLU A 9 -5.64 21.20 21.31
N ASP A 10 -5.00 21.01 20.15
CA ASP A 10 -5.45 21.54 18.85
C ASP A 10 -6.79 20.93 18.37
N GLU A 11 -7.08 19.67 18.73
CA GLU A 11 -8.33 19.02 18.32
C GLU A 11 -9.57 19.72 18.88
N ASN A 12 -9.51 20.18 20.13
CA ASN A 12 -10.63 20.88 20.75
C ASN A 12 -10.85 22.26 20.13
N GLU A 13 -9.77 22.99 19.81
CA GLU A 13 -9.87 24.28 19.11
C GLU A 13 -10.42 24.11 17.69
N ALA A 14 -9.97 23.08 16.97
CA ALA A 14 -10.48 22.74 15.65
C ALA A 14 -11.98 22.40 15.70
N ILE A 15 -12.43 21.60 16.68
CA ILE A 15 -13.85 21.26 16.85
C ILE A 15 -14.68 22.52 17.15
N GLN A 16 -14.21 23.40 18.03
CA GLN A 16 -14.89 24.66 18.32
C GLN A 16 -15.00 25.57 17.09
N LEU A 17 -13.93 25.64 16.29
CA LEU A 17 -13.94 26.41 15.04
C LEU A 17 -14.97 25.85 14.04
N LEU A 18 -15.07 24.51 13.93
CA LEU A 18 -16.04 23.86 13.04
C LEU A 18 -17.49 24.09 13.52
N LYS A 19 -17.74 24.11 14.83
CA LYS A 19 -19.03 24.47 15.45
C LYS A 19 -19.42 25.91 15.12
N GLN A 20 -18.53 26.86 15.39
CA GLN A 20 -18.75 28.29 15.10
C GLN A 20 -19.02 28.57 13.62
N ARG A 21 -18.44 27.77 12.72
CA ARG A 21 -18.69 27.87 11.27
C ARG A 21 -19.93 27.11 10.79
N GLY A 22 -20.66 26.46 11.70
CA GLY A 22 -21.87 25.70 11.38
C GLY A 22 -21.61 24.44 10.54
N LEU A 23 -20.37 23.95 10.52
CA LEU A 23 -19.99 22.77 9.75
C LEU A 23 -20.30 21.47 10.49
N ILE A 24 -20.39 21.53 11.82
CA ILE A 24 -20.82 20.43 12.69
C ILE A 24 -21.83 20.95 13.74
N PRO A 25 -22.72 20.10 14.27
CA PRO A 25 -23.68 20.51 15.30
C PRO A 25 -23.01 21.01 16.58
N GLU A 26 -23.62 21.98 17.27
CA GLU A 26 -23.15 22.44 18.58
C GLU A 26 -23.16 21.32 19.63
N SER A 27 -24.08 20.36 19.48
CA SER A 27 -24.16 19.15 20.31
C SER A 27 -23.09 18.12 19.99
N TYR A 28 -22.23 18.35 18.98
CA TYR A 28 -21.20 17.40 18.58
C TYR A 28 -20.23 17.11 19.72
N ASP A 29 -20.16 15.86 20.14
CA ASP A 29 -19.23 15.35 21.13
C ASP A 29 -18.23 14.41 20.46
N PRO A 30 -16.95 14.77 20.32
CA PRO A 30 -15.95 13.92 19.66
C PRO A 30 -15.75 12.55 20.34
N THR A 31 -16.18 12.40 21.61
CA THR A 31 -16.09 11.14 22.36
C THR A 31 -17.30 10.21 22.15
N HIS A 32 -18.45 10.76 21.76
CA HIS A 32 -19.71 10.00 21.57
C HIS A 32 -20.16 9.99 20.10
N ASP A 33 -20.02 11.11 19.40
CA ASP A 33 -20.30 11.30 17.98
C ASP A 33 -19.10 10.87 17.15
N ILE A 34 -18.81 9.57 17.25
CA ILE A 34 -17.87 8.88 16.37
C ILE A 34 -18.37 9.12 14.94
N LEU A 35 -17.49 9.63 14.06
CA LEU A 35 -17.76 9.73 12.64
C LEU A 35 -18.28 8.36 12.16
N GLU A 36 -19.58 8.26 11.88
CA GLU A 36 -20.15 7.03 11.34
C GLU A 36 -19.42 6.75 10.03
N ARG A 37 -18.73 5.61 9.95
CA ARG A 37 -18.16 5.17 8.68
C ARG A 37 -19.30 5.05 7.71
N ILE A 38 -19.25 5.85 6.64
CA ILE A 38 -20.17 5.71 5.51
C ILE A 38 -20.12 4.24 5.10
N PRO A 39 -21.24 3.51 5.10
CA PRO A 39 -21.25 2.10 4.77
C PRO A 39 -20.68 1.91 3.36
N THR A 40 -19.51 1.29 3.29
CA THR A 40 -18.84 0.99 2.03
C THR A 40 -19.40 -0.28 1.43
N THR A 41 -19.49 -0.33 0.10
CA THR A 41 -19.82 -1.60 -0.56
C THR A 41 -18.65 -2.57 -0.41
N ARG A 42 -18.93 -3.87 -0.35
CA ARG A 42 -17.89 -4.93 -0.35
C ARG A 42 -16.94 -4.83 -1.54
N VAL A 43 -17.39 -4.26 -2.66
CA VAL A 43 -16.55 -4.00 -3.83
C VAL A 43 -15.55 -2.87 -3.56
N ALA A 44 -16.02 -1.75 -2.99
CA ALA A 44 -15.17 -0.61 -2.65
C ALA A 44 -14.08 -0.98 -1.63
N GLU A 45 -14.43 -1.76 -0.61
CA GLU A 45 -13.47 -2.27 0.38
C GLU A 45 -12.35 -3.09 -0.27
N ARG A 46 -12.72 -4.02 -1.17
CA ARG A 46 -11.75 -4.84 -1.89
C ARG A 46 -10.86 -4.03 -2.83
N GLN A 47 -11.43 -3.05 -3.53
CA GLN A 47 -10.65 -2.15 -4.39
C GLN A 47 -9.65 -1.31 -3.58
N ALA A 48 -10.08 -0.79 -2.43
CA ALA A 48 -9.21 -0.04 -1.52
C ALA A 48 -8.05 -0.91 -1.03
N LEU A 49 -8.33 -2.13 -0.55
CA LEU A 49 -7.30 -3.08 -0.10
C LEU A 49 -6.30 -3.42 -1.22
N ARG A 50 -6.80 -3.67 -2.43
CA ARG A 50 -5.95 -3.95 -3.59
C ARG A 50 -5.08 -2.75 -3.97
N SER A 51 -5.65 -1.54 -3.97
CA SER A 51 -4.90 -0.32 -4.26
C SER A 51 -3.81 -0.07 -3.22
N GLY A 52 -4.09 -0.34 -1.94
CA GLY A 52 -3.11 -0.23 -0.85
C GLY A 52 -1.95 -1.21 -1.04
N LEU A 53 -2.25 -2.46 -1.38
CA LEU A 53 -1.22 -3.45 -1.68
C LEU A 53 -0.37 -3.04 -2.89
N ASP A 54 -1.00 -2.60 -3.99
CA ASP A 54 -0.28 -2.14 -5.18
C ASP A 54 0.66 -0.96 -4.88
N MET A 55 0.21 -0.01 -4.06
CA MET A 55 1.02 1.12 -3.60
C MET A 55 2.19 0.68 -2.73
N ARG A 56 1.97 -0.26 -1.80
CA ARG A 56 3.04 -0.81 -0.96
C ARG A 56 4.10 -1.52 -1.82
N VAL A 57 3.67 -2.36 -2.77
CA VAL A 57 4.58 -3.04 -3.70
C VAL A 57 5.40 -2.04 -4.51
N LYS A 58 4.77 -0.99 -5.07
CA LYS A 58 5.47 0.07 -5.80
C LYS A 58 6.50 0.78 -4.94
N THR A 59 6.14 1.10 -3.70
CA THR A 59 7.02 1.80 -2.75
C THR A 59 8.24 0.96 -2.42
N GLU A 60 8.05 -0.32 -2.10
CA GLU A 60 9.17 -1.21 -1.80
C GLU A 60 10.04 -1.50 -3.03
N ALA A 61 9.44 -1.66 -4.21
CA ALA A 61 10.20 -1.81 -5.45
C ALA A 61 11.11 -0.58 -5.70
N ALA A 62 10.57 0.63 -5.55
CA ALA A 62 11.35 1.86 -5.69
C ALA A 62 12.47 1.95 -4.65
N LYS A 63 12.18 1.59 -3.40
CA LYS A 63 13.16 1.57 -2.30
C LYS A 63 14.29 0.57 -2.56
N ILE A 64 13.98 -0.65 -3.00
CA ILE A 64 14.97 -1.68 -3.33
C ILE A 64 15.89 -1.21 -4.47
N LEU A 65 15.33 -0.59 -5.50
CA LEU A 65 16.10 -0.06 -6.62
C LEU A 65 17.03 1.08 -6.16
N ALA A 66 16.52 1.99 -5.33
CA ALA A 66 17.31 3.08 -4.75
C ALA A 66 18.47 2.56 -3.89
N LEU A 67 18.22 1.57 -3.03
CA LEU A 67 19.25 0.93 -2.19
C LEU A 67 20.36 0.26 -3.02
N ARG A 68 20.04 -0.17 -4.25
CA ARG A 68 20.99 -0.80 -5.18
C ARG A 68 21.59 0.18 -6.19
N GLY A 69 21.26 1.48 -6.11
CA GLY A 69 21.75 2.49 -7.05
C GLY A 69 21.22 2.33 -8.48
N ILE A 70 20.06 1.68 -8.66
CA ILE A 70 19.48 1.40 -9.98
C ILE A 70 18.40 2.43 -10.29
N ASN A 71 18.52 3.09 -11.45
CA ASN A 71 17.50 4.02 -11.93
C ASN A 71 16.17 3.28 -12.21
N PRO A 72 15.05 3.60 -11.54
CA PRO A 72 13.76 2.96 -11.79
C PRO A 72 13.25 3.06 -13.23
N GLY A 73 13.57 4.14 -13.94
CA GLY A 73 13.19 4.37 -15.34
C GLY A 73 14.13 3.75 -16.38
N GLY A 74 15.27 3.19 -15.95
CA GLY A 74 16.22 2.51 -16.85
C GLY A 74 15.76 1.09 -17.23
N SER A 75 16.61 0.35 -17.95
CA SER A 75 16.32 -1.01 -18.46
C SER A 75 17.40 -2.04 -18.10
N VAL A 76 18.26 -1.78 -17.11
CA VAL A 76 19.36 -2.68 -16.72
C VAL A 76 18.88 -4.06 -16.25
N LEU A 77 17.66 -4.14 -15.71
CA LEU A 77 17.02 -5.40 -15.29
C LEU A 77 16.34 -6.14 -16.45
N ASP A 78 16.20 -5.52 -17.62
CA ASP A 78 15.54 -6.09 -18.79
C ASP A 78 16.47 -7.01 -19.59
N LYS A 79 16.92 -8.09 -18.94
CA LYS A 79 17.82 -9.09 -19.54
C LYS A 79 17.28 -9.72 -20.83
N LYS A 80 15.95 -9.72 -21.00
CA LYS A 80 15.25 -10.30 -22.16
C LYS A 80 14.93 -9.28 -23.25
N HIS A 81 15.40 -8.03 -23.11
CA HIS A 81 15.19 -6.95 -24.07
C HIS A 81 13.70 -6.76 -24.45
N THR A 82 12.82 -6.85 -23.47
CA THR A 82 11.37 -6.70 -23.63
C THR A 82 10.88 -5.25 -23.73
N GLY A 83 11.79 -4.28 -23.57
CA GLY A 83 11.48 -2.85 -23.52
C GLY A 83 10.91 -2.39 -22.18
N ARG A 84 11.06 -3.18 -21.12
CA ARG A 84 10.46 -2.89 -19.80
C ARG A 84 11.42 -2.12 -18.91
N GLN A 85 10.88 -1.17 -18.16
CA GLN A 85 11.63 -0.42 -17.17
C GLN A 85 11.93 -1.26 -15.92
N ASN A 86 13.01 -0.94 -15.23
CA ASN A 86 13.48 -1.61 -14.01
C ASN A 86 12.39 -1.71 -12.94
N ILE A 87 11.63 -0.63 -12.74
CA ILE A 87 10.51 -0.61 -11.79
C ILE A 87 9.41 -1.60 -12.15
N ILE A 88 9.12 -1.77 -13.44
CA ILE A 88 8.09 -2.69 -13.92
C ILE A 88 8.55 -4.13 -13.74
N ILE A 89 9.82 -4.42 -13.98
CA ILE A 89 10.39 -5.77 -13.82
C ILE A 89 10.34 -6.20 -12.36
N LEU A 90 10.86 -5.37 -11.45
CA LEU A 90 10.85 -5.71 -10.02
C LEU A 90 9.43 -5.78 -9.46
N LYS A 91 8.56 -4.83 -9.81
CA LYS A 91 7.14 -4.87 -9.42
C LYS A 91 6.47 -6.16 -9.90
N SER A 92 6.68 -6.53 -11.16
CA SER A 92 6.07 -7.74 -11.74
C SER A 92 6.56 -9.02 -11.07
N ALA A 93 7.81 -9.05 -10.60
CA ALA A 93 8.32 -10.16 -9.79
C ALA A 93 7.61 -10.22 -8.44
N ILE A 94 7.53 -9.11 -7.71
CA ILE A 94 6.84 -9.04 -6.42
C ILE A 94 5.36 -9.43 -6.57
N ASP A 95 4.64 -8.88 -7.55
CA ASP A 95 3.23 -9.22 -7.81
C ASP A 95 3.03 -10.72 -8.08
N ARG A 96 4.02 -11.38 -8.70
CA ARG A 96 3.95 -12.83 -8.95
C ARG A 96 4.13 -13.62 -7.67
N HIS A 97 5.11 -13.27 -6.84
CA HIS A 97 5.32 -13.90 -5.53
C HIS A 97 4.11 -13.69 -4.61
N VAL A 98 3.53 -12.49 -4.58
CA VAL A 98 2.26 -12.21 -3.87
C VAL A 98 1.16 -13.17 -4.27
N ASN A 99 0.94 -13.37 -5.58
CA ASN A 99 -0.09 -14.28 -6.06
C ASN A 99 0.24 -15.75 -5.71
N GLN A 100 1.50 -16.16 -5.83
CA GLN A 100 1.95 -17.51 -5.49
C GLN A 100 1.75 -17.84 -4.01
N THR A 101 1.95 -16.89 -3.09
CA THR A 101 1.75 -17.08 -1.65
C THR A 101 0.31 -17.51 -1.31
N VAL A 102 -0.66 -17.05 -2.10
CA VAL A 102 -2.09 -17.39 -1.92
C VAL A 102 -2.58 -18.41 -2.95
N GLY A 103 -1.67 -19.11 -3.63
CA GLY A 103 -2.00 -20.16 -4.61
C GLY A 103 -2.70 -19.65 -5.87
N ARG A 104 -2.57 -18.35 -6.18
CA ARG A 104 -3.19 -17.74 -7.36
C ARG A 104 -2.21 -17.70 -8.54
N THR A 105 -2.75 -17.94 -9.73
CA THR A 105 -2.00 -17.78 -10.98
C THR A 105 -2.11 -16.34 -11.51
N SER A 106 -1.07 -15.89 -12.22
CA SER A 106 -1.07 -14.60 -12.91
C SER A 106 -2.25 -14.52 -13.89
N GLY A 107 -3.07 -13.47 -13.77
CA GLY A 107 -4.22 -13.24 -14.67
C GLY A 107 -5.59 -13.62 -14.09
N GLN A 108 -5.64 -14.22 -12.89
CA GLN A 108 -6.91 -14.36 -12.18
C GLN A 108 -7.46 -12.98 -11.81
N ARG A 109 -8.69 -12.68 -12.28
CA ARG A 109 -9.36 -11.38 -12.08
C ARG A 109 -10.14 -11.28 -10.77
N HIS A 110 -10.17 -12.36 -9.97
CA HIS A 110 -10.83 -12.34 -8.68
C HIS A 110 -10.06 -11.44 -7.71
N ASP A 111 -10.77 -10.65 -6.91
CA ASP A 111 -10.13 -9.87 -5.86
C ASP A 111 -9.64 -10.78 -4.73
N LEU A 112 -8.61 -10.33 -4.00
CA LEU A 112 -8.11 -10.99 -2.81
C LEU A 112 -9.15 -10.89 -1.69
N SER A 113 -9.38 -11.99 -0.98
CA SER A 113 -10.14 -12.01 0.26
C SER A 113 -9.33 -11.41 1.40
N LYS A 114 -10.01 -11.04 2.50
CA LYS A 114 -9.35 -10.53 3.69
C LYS A 114 -8.32 -11.50 4.26
N ALA A 115 -8.67 -12.79 4.34
CA ALA A 115 -7.76 -13.83 4.82
C ALA A 115 -6.52 -13.97 3.94
N GLU A 116 -6.67 -13.89 2.61
CA GLU A 116 -5.53 -13.89 1.68
C GLU A 116 -4.64 -12.66 1.88
N LEU A 117 -5.22 -11.48 2.13
CA LEU A 117 -4.46 -10.26 2.41
C LEU A 117 -3.69 -10.34 3.74
N GLU A 118 -4.27 -10.94 4.78
CA GLU A 118 -3.60 -11.18 6.06
C GLU A 118 -2.41 -12.15 5.89
N ILE A 119 -2.58 -13.21 5.10
CA ILE A 119 -1.49 -14.11 4.75
C ILE A 119 -0.37 -13.35 4.01
N ILE A 120 -0.72 -12.56 2.99
CA ILE A 120 0.24 -11.75 2.23
C ILE A 120 0.97 -10.78 3.16
N ASP A 121 0.28 -10.13 4.09
CA ASP A 121 0.87 -9.18 5.01
C ASP A 121 1.89 -9.86 5.94
N SER A 122 1.52 -11.01 6.51
CA SER A 122 2.42 -11.80 7.38
C SER A 122 3.66 -12.32 6.65
N ALA A 123 3.54 -12.63 5.36
CA ALA A 123 4.61 -13.14 4.50
C ALA A 123 5.29 -12.05 3.68
N PHE A 124 4.95 -10.77 3.85
CA PHE A 124 5.36 -9.74 2.90
C PHE A 124 6.88 -9.59 2.79
N SER A 125 7.59 -9.72 3.91
CA SER A 125 9.06 -9.67 3.91
C SER A 125 9.69 -10.82 3.13
N SER A 126 9.15 -12.05 3.22
CA SER A 126 9.70 -13.19 2.48
C SER A 126 9.40 -13.07 1.00
N ILE A 127 8.21 -12.58 0.64
CA ILE A 127 7.83 -12.25 -0.75
C ILE A 127 8.86 -11.29 -1.37
N LEU A 128 9.23 -10.22 -0.66
CA LEU A 128 10.24 -9.28 -1.15
C LEU A 128 11.60 -9.94 -1.34
N THR A 129 12.05 -10.76 -0.38
CA THR A 129 13.32 -11.48 -0.48
C THR A 129 13.35 -12.39 -1.71
N SER A 130 12.31 -13.21 -1.92
CA SER A 130 12.21 -14.10 -3.07
C SER A 130 12.15 -13.34 -4.40
N ALA A 131 11.45 -12.20 -4.46
CA ALA A 131 11.41 -11.36 -5.65
C ALA A 131 12.78 -10.72 -5.96
N VAL A 132 13.52 -10.30 -4.93
CA VAL A 132 14.88 -9.76 -5.09
C VAL A 132 15.84 -10.86 -5.57
N GLU A 133 15.78 -12.05 -4.97
CA GLU A 133 16.59 -13.19 -5.41
C GLU A 133 16.31 -13.52 -6.87
N GLU A 134 15.04 -13.59 -7.28
CA GLU A 134 14.68 -13.83 -8.69
C GLU A 134 15.26 -12.78 -9.64
N VAL A 135 15.11 -11.50 -9.33
CA VAL A 135 15.46 -10.41 -10.26
C VAL A 135 16.97 -10.18 -10.34
N PHE A 136 17.67 -10.30 -9.21
CA PHE A 136 19.08 -9.95 -9.11
C PHE A 136 20.02 -11.16 -9.16
N ASN A 137 19.57 -12.32 -8.70
CA ASN A 137 20.38 -13.54 -8.59
C ASN A 137 19.81 -14.70 -9.45
N GLY A 138 18.61 -14.56 -10.01
CA GLY A 138 18.07 -15.51 -10.98
C GLY A 138 18.73 -15.28 -12.34
N ASP A 139 19.28 -16.36 -12.90
CA ASP A 139 19.82 -16.39 -14.26
C ASP A 139 18.71 -16.20 -15.32
#